data_AF-A0A202F955-F1
#
_entry.id   AF-A0A202F955-F1
#
_cell.length_a   1.000
_cell.length_b   1.000
_cell.length_c   1.000
_cell.angle_alpha   90.00
_cell.angle_beta   90.00
_cell.angle_gamma   90.00
#
_symmetry.space_group_name_H-M   'P 1'
#
loop_
_entity.id
_entity.type
_entity.pdbx_description
1 polymer ?
#
loop_
_entity_poly.entity_id
_entity_poly.type
_entity_poly.pdbx_seq_one_letter_code
_entity_poly.pdbx_strand_id
1 'polypeptide(L)'
;MYKVLIVLHEGDDYIRMNKVYIESMPVAGQYIIHTDGLAYYVEEVTTFVGYVSSKGAIAIVVVHPAPKDSAVNKLYGVDIERDLDDPEYNKN
;
A
#
# COMPACT_ATOMS: atom_id res chain seq x y z
N MET A 1 9.78 -3.14 8.65
CA MET A 1 8.72 -2.11 8.81
C MET A 1 9.19 -0.66 8.61
N TYR A 2 8.76 -0.05 7.53
CA TYR A 2 8.85 1.39 7.24
C TYR A 2 7.52 2.07 7.56
N LYS A 3 7.57 3.26 8.16
CA LYS A 3 6.39 4.10 8.34
C LYS A 3 6.28 5.05 7.14
N VAL A 4 5.13 5.09 6.47
CA VAL A 4 4.89 5.95 5.31
C VAL A 4 3.58 6.71 5.46
N LEU A 5 3.43 7.81 4.73
CA LEU A 5 2.16 8.52 4.56
C LEU A 5 1.58 8.17 3.19
N ILE A 6 0.36 7.65 3.15
CA ILE A 6 -0.37 7.45 1.89
C ILE A 6 -1.15 8.73 1.56
N VAL A 7 -1.12 9.13 0.30
CA VAL A 7 -1.90 10.24 -0.23
C VAL A 7 -2.70 9.74 -1.43
N LEU A 8 -4.02 9.93 -1.39
CA LEU A 8 -4.90 9.66 -2.51
C LEU A 8 -4.88 10.84 -3.47
N HIS A 9 -4.61 10.58 -4.74
CA HIS A 9 -4.73 11.56 -5.82
C HIS A 9 -6.06 11.30 -6.55
N GLU A 10 -7.00 12.25 -6.43
CA GLU A 10 -8.34 12.15 -7.01
C GLU A 10 -8.69 13.44 -7.76
N GLY A 11 -8.88 13.34 -9.07
CA GLY A 11 -9.04 14.52 -9.93
C GLY A 11 -7.78 15.37 -9.90
N ASP A 12 -7.90 16.63 -9.48
CA ASP A 12 -6.79 17.57 -9.30
C ASP A 12 -6.35 17.71 -7.83
N ASP A 13 -6.94 16.93 -6.92
CA ASP A 13 -6.74 17.05 -5.47
C ASP A 13 -5.86 15.93 -4.89
N TYR A 14 -5.16 16.28 -3.80
CA TYR A 14 -4.32 15.35 -3.02
C TYR A 14 -4.87 15.23 -1.59
N ILE A 15 -5.49 14.09 -1.30
CA ILE A 15 -6.16 13.82 -0.03
C ILE A 15 -5.23 12.96 0.85
N ARG A 16 -4.81 13.50 1.99
CA ARG A 16 -3.99 12.74 2.95
C ARG A 16 -4.79 11.61 3.56
N MET A 17 -4.27 10.39 3.45
CA MET A 17 -4.80 9.23 4.14
C MET A 17 -4.02 9.01 5.45
N ASN A 18 -4.12 7.80 6.00
CA ASN A 18 -3.43 7.41 7.22
C ASN A 18 -1.94 7.16 7.00
N LYS A 19 -1.17 7.26 8.10
CA LYS A 19 0.19 6.71 8.15
C LYS A 19 0.09 5.21 8.37
N VAL A 20 0.78 4.44 7.53
CA VAL A 20 0.78 2.98 7.60
C VAL A 20 2.21 2.46 7.77
N TYR A 21 2.32 1.27 8.32
CA TYR A 21 3.57 0.52 8.31
C TYR A 21 3.54 -0.50 7.18
N ILE A 22 4.63 -0.56 6.44
CA ILE A 22 4.83 -1.50 5.34
C ILE A 22 6.12 -2.27 5.56
N GLU A 23 6.16 -3.55 5.18
CA GLU A 23 7.39 -4.33 5.30
C GLU A 23 8.39 -4.02 4.19
N SER A 24 7.87 -3.72 2.99
CA SER A 24 8.66 -3.33 1.82
C SER A 24 8.10 -2.06 1.21
N MET A 25 8.98 -1.19 0.70
CA MET A 25 8.57 0.04 0.02
C MET A 25 8.04 -0.32 -1.39
N PRO A 26 6.83 0.12 -1.77
CA PRO A 26 6.35 -0.07 -3.13
C PRO A 26 7.17 0.77 -4.11
N VAL A 27 7.02 0.48 -5.40
CA VAL A 27 7.51 1.34 -6.48
C VAL A 27 6.34 1.80 -7.35
N ALA A 28 6.51 2.95 -8.02
CA ALA A 28 5.55 3.42 -9.00
C ALA A 28 5.24 2.33 -10.05
N GLY A 29 3.97 2.19 -10.42
CA GLY A 29 3.52 1.11 -11.31
C GLY A 29 2.99 -0.14 -10.60
N GLN A 30 3.17 -0.26 -9.29
CA GLN A 30 2.65 -1.40 -8.52
C GLN A 30 1.25 -1.13 -7.96
N TYR A 31 0.58 -2.22 -7.56
CA TYR A 31 -0.63 -2.14 -6.76
C TYR A 31 -0.31 -2.44 -5.30
N ILE A 32 -0.97 -1.73 -4.40
CA ILE A 32 -1.03 -2.04 -2.98
C ILE A 32 -2.47 -2.35 -2.58
N ILE A 33 -2.65 -3.27 -1.63
CA ILE A 33 -3.93 -3.50 -0.96
C ILE A 33 -3.87 -2.77 0.36
N HIS A 34 -4.73 -1.77 0.53
CA HIS A 34 -4.77 -0.97 1.75
C HIS A 34 -5.63 -1.65 2.82
N THR A 35 -5.54 -1.18 4.07
CA THR A 35 -6.23 -1.80 5.23
C THR A 35 -7.76 -1.72 5.16
N ASP A 36 -8.30 -0.90 4.26
CA ASP A 36 -9.75 -0.84 3.95
C ASP A 36 -10.21 -1.95 2.98
N GLY A 37 -9.27 -2.79 2.51
CA GLY A 37 -9.54 -3.87 1.55
C GLY A 37 -9.60 -3.41 0.10
N LEU A 38 -9.33 -2.13 -0.20
CA LEU A 38 -9.31 -1.62 -1.56
C LEU A 38 -7.91 -1.68 -2.17
N ALA A 39 -7.88 -1.93 -3.48
CA ALA A 39 -6.66 -1.90 -4.26
C ALA A 39 -6.38 -0.48 -4.77
N TYR A 40 -5.13 -0.06 -4.63
CA TYR A 40 -4.65 1.24 -5.08
C TYR A 40 -3.44 1.08 -5.99
N TYR A 41 -3.41 1.84 -7.07
CA TYR A 41 -2.26 1.92 -7.97
C TYR A 41 -1.28 2.99 -7.47
N VAL A 42 0.00 2.65 -7.39
CA VAL A 42 1.05 3.56 -6.94
C VAL A 42 1.50 4.42 -8.10
N GLU A 43 1.24 5.72 -7.97
CA GLU A 43 1.65 6.74 -8.94
C GLU A 43 3.09 7.18 -8.69
N GLU A 44 3.40 7.53 -7.43
CA GLU A 44 4.69 8.11 -7.05
C GLU A 44 5.10 7.65 -5.64
N VAL A 45 6.40 7.49 -5.44
CA VAL A 45 7.00 7.33 -4.11
C VAL A 45 8.08 8.39 -3.91
N THR A 46 7.86 9.28 -2.95
CA THR A 46 8.79 10.35 -2.58
C THR A 46 9.41 10.06 -1.22
N THR A 47 10.75 9.88 -1.18
CA THR A 47 11.50 9.56 0.04
C THR A 47 12.23 10.78 0.61
N PHE A 48 12.27 10.90 1.94
CA PHE A 48 12.97 12.00 2.61
C PHE A 48 14.38 11.61 3.03
N VAL A 49 15.38 12.36 2.57
CA VAL A 49 16.77 12.18 3.01
C VAL A 49 16.89 12.53 4.50
N GLY A 50 17.48 11.63 5.29
CA GLY A 50 17.80 11.87 6.71
C GLY A 50 16.65 11.63 7.71
N TYR A 51 15.47 11.22 7.25
CA TYR A 51 14.38 10.79 8.13
C TYR A 51 14.47 9.29 8.45
N VAL A 52 14.19 8.94 9.70
CA VAL A 52 14.21 7.55 10.18
C VAL A 52 12.80 7.10 10.60
N SER A 53 12.44 5.86 10.29
CA SER A 53 11.08 5.33 10.47
C SER A 53 10.64 5.29 11.94
N SER A 54 11.59 5.20 12.87
CA SER A 54 11.34 5.28 14.31
C SER A 54 10.80 6.64 14.76
N LYS A 55 11.12 7.73 14.03
CA LYS A 55 10.69 9.10 14.37
C LYS A 55 9.43 9.54 13.62
N GLY A 56 9.13 8.94 12.46
CA GLY A 56 8.02 9.40 11.62
C GLY A 56 7.93 8.69 10.28
N ALA A 57 7.09 9.23 9.40
CA ALA A 57 7.00 8.74 8.03
C ALA A 57 8.29 9.10 7.27
N ILE A 58 8.86 8.14 6.56
CA ILE A 58 10.09 8.32 5.78
C ILE A 58 9.83 8.56 4.29
N ALA A 59 8.59 8.34 3.86
CA ALA A 59 8.17 8.53 2.48
C ALA A 59 6.70 8.94 2.40
N ILE A 60 6.34 9.60 1.30
CA ILE A 60 4.98 9.76 0.81
C ILE A 60 4.78 8.78 -0.34
N VAL A 61 3.68 8.04 -0.30
CA VAL A 61 3.24 7.18 -1.40
C VAL A 61 1.95 7.78 -1.95
N VAL A 62 2.00 8.27 -3.18
CA VAL A 62 0.84 8.81 -3.89
C VAL A 62 0.17 7.68 -4.65
N VAL A 63 -1.15 7.58 -4.51
CA VAL A 63 -1.93 6.49 -5.08
C VAL A 63 -3.23 6.95 -5.74
N HIS A 64 -3.70 6.15 -6.69
CA HIS A 64 -5.04 6.23 -7.26
C HIS A 64 -5.85 4.98 -6.92
N PRO A 65 -7.19 5.06 -6.83
CA PRO A 65 -8.02 3.86 -6.77
C PRO A 65 -7.76 3.00 -8.00
N ALA A 66 -7.65 1.68 -7.82
CA ALA A 66 -7.57 0.79 -8.97
C ALA A 66 -8.84 0.92 -9.84
N PRO A 67 -8.74 0.79 -11.18
CA PRO A 67 -9.91 0.82 -12.06
C PRO A 67 -10.93 -0.22 -11.60
N LYS A 68 -12.22 0.14 -11.50
CA LYS A 68 -13.27 -0.70 -10.90
C LYS A 68 -13.30 -2.14 -11.46
N ASP A 69 -13.08 -2.30 -12.76
CA ASP A 69 -13.14 -3.59 -13.44
C ASP A 69 -11.81 -4.35 -13.47
N SER A 70 -10.76 -3.84 -12.82
CA SER A 70 -9.45 -4.49 -12.77
C SER A 70 -9.47 -5.78 -11.94
N ALA A 71 -8.79 -6.82 -12.42
CA ALA A 71 -8.65 -8.10 -11.74
C ALA A 71 -8.05 -7.98 -10.32
N VAL A 72 -7.23 -6.95 -10.08
CA VAL A 72 -6.64 -6.69 -8.76
C VAL A 72 -7.68 -6.38 -7.68
N ASN A 73 -8.84 -5.80 -8.04
CA ASN A 73 -9.94 -5.58 -7.09
C ASN A 73 -10.56 -6.88 -6.59
N LYS A 74 -10.35 -7.98 -7.32
CA LYS A 74 -10.74 -9.33 -6.92
C LYS A 74 -9.54 -10.15 -6.46
N LEU A 75 -8.40 -9.50 -6.19
CA LEU A 75 -7.14 -10.14 -5.82
C LEU A 75 -6.74 -11.26 -6.80
N TYR A 76 -7.07 -11.12 -8.08
CA TYR A 76 -6.86 -12.16 -9.09
C TYR A 76 -7.57 -13.50 -8.79
N GLY A 77 -8.64 -13.48 -7.97
CA GLY A 77 -9.39 -14.65 -7.54
C GLY A 77 -8.78 -15.38 -6.33
N VAL A 78 -7.76 -14.80 -5.70
CA VAL A 78 -7.07 -15.35 -4.52
C VAL A 78 -7.85 -15.01 -3.25
N ASP A 79 -7.95 -15.97 -2.33
CA ASP A 79 -8.48 -15.80 -0.97
C ASP A 79 -7.30 -15.57 0.00
N ILE A 80 -7.20 -14.37 0.58
CA ILE A 80 -6.05 -14.00 1.43
C ILE A 80 -5.88 -14.97 2.60
N GLU A 81 -6.96 -15.29 3.31
CA GLU A 81 -6.91 -16.11 4.54
C GLU A 81 -6.53 -17.56 4.25
N ARG A 82 -6.74 -18.02 3.01
CA ARG A 82 -6.51 -19.42 2.63
C ARG A 82 -5.26 -19.63 1.78
N ASP A 83 -4.95 -18.68 0.90
CA ASP A 83 -3.99 -18.86 -0.17
C ASP A 83 -2.67 -18.09 0.07
N LEU A 84 -2.68 -17.04 0.90
CA LEU A 84 -1.48 -16.25 1.20
C LEU A 84 -0.83 -16.63 2.54
N ASP A 85 -1.61 -17.18 3.47
CA ASP A 85 -1.09 -17.66 4.74
C ASP A 85 -0.25 -18.93 4.54
N ASP A 86 0.95 -18.96 5.13
CA ASP A 86 1.79 -20.16 5.14
C ASP A 86 1.43 -21.05 6.35
N PRO A 87 0.79 -22.21 6.13
CA PRO A 87 0.37 -23.10 7.21
C PRO A 87 1.55 -23.72 7.99
N GLU A 88 2.78 -23.65 7.49
CA GLU A 88 3.97 -24.10 8.24
C GLU A 88 4.38 -23.09 9.32
N TYR A 89 4.09 -21.80 9.13
CA TYR A 89 4.41 -20.73 10.09
C TYR A 89 3.39 -20.62 11.24
N ASN A 90 2.17 -21.12 11.05
CA ASN A 90 1.07 -21.04 12.04
C ASN A 90 0.96 -22.27 12.96
N LYS A 91 1.95 -23.18 12.96
CA LYS A 91 1.95 -24.42 13.75
C LYS A 91 2.47 -24.28 15.20
N ASN A 92 2.65 -23.06 15.71
CA ASN A 92 3.16 -22.82 17.06
C ASN A 92 2.12 -22.14 17.96
#